data_AF-A0A7J7P3T5-F1
#
_entry.id   AF-A0A7J7P3T5-F1
#
_cell.length_a   1.000
_cell.length_b   1.000
_cell.length_c   1.000
_cell.angle_alpha   90.00
_cell.angle_beta   90.00
_cell.angle_gamma   90.00
#
_symmetry.space_group_name_H-M   'P 1'
#
loop_
_entity.id
_entity.type
_entity.pdbx_description
1 polymer ?
#
loop_
_entity_poly.entity_id
_entity_poly.type
_entity_poly.pdbx_seq_one_letter_code
_entity_poly.pdbx_strand_id
1 'polypeptide(L)'
;MLPFSASLLKTCKTPAMAFTLLVLLVVFSIVAHVNLTCNAAVPVLKFPAIFVFGDSTVDPGNNNFIPTAFLANHVPYGRDLPNRVPTGRFTNGRMGSDLLASSLGIKELVPPYLDPALSNEELRTGVSFASAGSGLDDLTTAVSGVIPMSKQPPMFQEYKARLIKVVGETEANRIIGSALVFISIGTNDIVFNYYLSFQRRVEFNISGYQDFLQRQLHDSITVLYDLGCRYFLLPGLGPIGCLPIQIFAKVGIPDGRCLENENADARLYNTKLQELIPRIQASLPGSKLVYAGMYDPMVDILNNPQKYGFLVTNRGCCGFGFAEMGPMCNIASLVCQNASQYVFWDAVHPTEATYSVVAKALADQSHA
;
A
#
# COMPACT_ATOMS: atom_id res chain seq x y z
N MET A 1 -2.12 -22.70 104.00
CA MET A 1 -3.35 -22.11 103.43
C MET A 1 -3.17 -21.99 101.92
N LEU A 2 -4.20 -22.40 101.16
CA LEU A 2 -4.43 -22.48 99.69
C LEU A 2 -3.95 -21.26 98.83
N PRO A 3 -4.05 -21.24 97.46
CA PRO A 3 -4.19 -22.31 96.43
C PRO A 3 -3.43 -22.09 95.07
N PHE A 4 -3.42 -23.13 94.22
CA PHE A 4 -3.51 -23.21 92.73
C PHE A 4 -2.71 -22.30 91.77
N SER A 5 -2.04 -22.93 90.79
CA SER A 5 -2.18 -22.60 89.35
C SER A 5 -1.73 -23.76 88.44
N ALA A 6 -2.55 -24.07 87.44
CA ALA A 6 -2.29 -25.03 86.37
C ALA A 6 -1.97 -24.28 85.07
N SER A 7 -1.05 -24.78 84.24
CA SER A 7 -0.89 -24.30 82.85
C SER A 7 -0.92 -25.44 81.84
N LEU A 8 -1.80 -25.29 80.85
CA LEU A 8 -2.11 -26.19 79.75
C LEU A 8 -0.94 -26.40 78.77
N LEU A 9 -0.73 -27.65 78.34
CA LEU A 9 -0.11 -27.96 77.04
C LEU A 9 -1.10 -27.67 75.90
N LYS A 10 -0.70 -26.84 74.94
CA LYS A 10 -1.39 -26.69 73.64
C LYS A 10 -0.81 -27.68 72.64
N THR A 11 -1.66 -28.53 72.07
CA THR A 11 -1.34 -29.42 70.94
C THR A 11 -1.41 -28.66 69.62
N CYS A 12 -0.36 -28.79 68.80
CA CYS A 12 -0.27 -28.19 67.47
C CYS A 12 -0.95 -29.11 66.45
N LYS A 13 -2.10 -28.70 65.89
CA LYS A 13 -2.74 -29.39 64.76
C LYS A 13 -2.14 -28.87 63.45
N THR A 14 -1.73 -29.79 62.58
CA THR A 14 -1.03 -29.57 61.31
C THR A 14 -1.91 -28.93 60.21
N PRO A 15 -1.32 -28.21 59.24
CA PRO A 15 -2.03 -27.33 58.30
C PRO A 15 -2.53 -28.04 57.02
N ALA A 16 -2.86 -29.34 57.09
CA ALA A 16 -3.20 -30.14 55.91
C ALA A 16 -4.41 -29.59 55.14
N MET A 17 -5.41 -29.06 55.85
CA MET A 17 -6.64 -28.54 55.23
C MET A 17 -6.42 -27.24 54.44
N ALA A 18 -5.48 -26.39 54.90
CA ALA A 18 -5.14 -25.13 54.23
C ALA A 18 -4.34 -25.38 52.94
N PHE A 19 -3.48 -26.40 52.94
CA PHE A 19 -2.69 -26.78 51.77
C PHE A 19 -3.58 -27.34 50.64
N THR A 20 -4.56 -28.19 50.97
CA THR A 20 -5.50 -28.74 49.98
C THR A 20 -6.40 -27.66 49.37
N LEU A 21 -6.83 -26.68 50.18
CA LEU A 21 -7.65 -25.56 49.70
C LEU A 21 -6.86 -24.65 48.75
N LEU A 22 -5.57 -24.40 49.05
CA LEU A 22 -4.68 -23.61 48.20
C LEU A 22 -4.45 -24.29 46.83
N VAL A 23 -4.22 -25.61 46.82
CA VAL A 23 -4.04 -26.38 45.58
C VAL A 23 -5.31 -26.35 44.72
N LEU A 24 -6.49 -26.52 45.33
CA LEU A 24 -7.76 -26.45 44.60
C LEU A 24 -8.02 -25.06 44.00
N LEU A 25 -7.69 -23.98 44.72
CA LEU A 25 -7.79 -22.61 44.22
C LEU A 25 -6.84 -22.35 43.04
N VAL A 26 -5.59 -22.83 43.12
CA VAL A 26 -4.61 -22.68 42.04
C VAL A 26 -5.06 -23.47 40.80
N VAL A 27 -5.54 -24.70 40.96
CA VAL A 27 -6.07 -25.50 39.84
C VAL A 27 -7.30 -24.83 39.22
N PHE A 28 -8.22 -24.31 40.04
CA PHE A 28 -9.40 -23.59 39.54
C PHE A 28 -9.02 -22.30 38.79
N SER A 29 -8.02 -21.55 39.28
CA SER A 29 -7.49 -20.37 38.59
C SER A 29 -6.82 -20.73 37.26
N ILE A 30 -6.07 -21.83 37.19
CA ILE A 30 -5.44 -22.30 35.94
C ILE A 30 -6.53 -22.74 34.94
N VAL A 31 -7.51 -23.52 35.36
CA VAL A 31 -8.63 -23.96 34.48
C VAL A 31 -9.46 -22.77 34.02
N ALA A 32 -9.70 -21.78 34.88
CA ALA A 32 -10.38 -20.54 34.52
C ALA A 32 -9.57 -19.71 33.51
N HIS A 33 -8.23 -19.67 33.62
CA HIS A 33 -7.38 -18.99 32.64
C HIS A 33 -7.33 -19.72 31.29
N VAL A 34 -7.26 -21.06 31.29
CA VAL A 34 -7.24 -21.88 30.07
C VAL A 34 -8.57 -21.78 29.31
N ASN A 35 -9.71 -21.75 30.01
CA ASN A 35 -11.02 -21.55 29.40
C ASN A 35 -11.26 -20.11 28.90
N LEU A 36 -10.59 -19.10 29.48
CA LEU A 36 -10.70 -17.71 29.02
C LEU A 36 -9.83 -17.42 27.78
N THR A 37 -8.76 -18.20 27.55
CA THR A 37 -7.87 -18.04 26.38
C THR A 37 -8.35 -18.76 25.12
N CYS A 38 -9.37 -19.62 25.19
CA CYS A 38 -9.79 -20.44 24.04
C CYS A 38 -10.95 -19.85 23.21
N ASN A 39 -11.45 -18.65 23.58
CA ASN A 39 -12.54 -17.95 22.89
C ASN A 39 -12.13 -16.60 22.28
N ALA A 40 -10.83 -16.39 22.00
CA ALA A 40 -10.47 -15.35 21.05
C ALA A 40 -11.02 -15.77 19.68
N ALA A 41 -12.19 -15.22 19.31
CA ALA A 41 -12.71 -15.35 17.96
C ALA A 41 -11.57 -14.95 17.01
N VAL A 42 -11.12 -15.88 16.16
CA VAL A 42 -10.17 -15.56 15.09
C VAL A 42 -10.79 -14.39 14.34
N PRO A 43 -10.10 -13.23 14.23
CA PRO A 43 -10.63 -12.11 13.48
C PRO A 43 -10.97 -12.62 12.08
N VAL A 44 -12.25 -12.60 11.72
CA VAL A 44 -12.66 -12.96 10.37
C VAL A 44 -12.05 -11.89 9.46
N LEU A 45 -11.01 -12.24 8.72
CA LEU A 45 -10.38 -11.35 7.75
C LEU A 45 -11.45 -10.88 6.76
N LYS A 46 -11.58 -9.56 6.61
CA LYS A 46 -12.56 -8.94 5.70
C LYS A 46 -12.32 -9.34 4.24
N PHE A 47 -11.07 -9.59 3.88
CA PHE A 47 -10.64 -10.07 2.56
C PHE A 47 -9.59 -11.18 2.75
N PRO A 48 -9.65 -12.30 2.01
CA PRO A 48 -8.66 -13.39 2.11
C PRO A 48 -7.37 -13.10 1.33
N ALA A 49 -7.40 -12.15 0.39
CA ALA A 49 -6.27 -11.79 -0.46
C ALA A 49 -6.36 -10.34 -0.94
N ILE A 50 -5.22 -9.80 -1.38
CA ILE A 50 -5.11 -8.50 -2.04
C ILE A 50 -4.38 -8.64 -3.38
N PHE A 51 -4.94 -8.05 -4.44
CA PHE A 51 -4.31 -7.97 -5.76
C PHE A 51 -4.04 -6.52 -6.11
N VAL A 52 -2.77 -6.23 -6.41
CA VAL A 52 -2.32 -4.85 -6.60
C VAL A 52 -1.93 -4.63 -8.06
N PHE A 53 -2.40 -3.54 -8.65
CA PHE A 53 -2.13 -3.13 -10.02
C PHE A 53 -1.72 -1.67 -10.03
N GLY A 54 -0.86 -1.27 -10.96
CA GLY A 54 -0.44 0.11 -11.05
C GLY A 54 1.01 0.35 -11.45
N ASP A 55 1.56 1.42 -10.89
CA ASP A 55 2.90 1.94 -11.19
C ASP A 55 3.90 1.79 -10.03
N SER A 56 4.93 2.63 -10.00
CA SER A 56 6.01 2.63 -9.01
C SER A 56 5.54 2.92 -7.59
N THR A 57 4.37 3.53 -7.41
CA THR A 57 3.77 3.78 -6.10
C THR A 57 3.32 2.51 -5.39
N VAL A 58 3.20 1.40 -6.13
CA VAL A 58 2.69 0.11 -5.67
C VAL A 58 3.44 -1.10 -6.26
N ASP A 59 4.58 -0.89 -6.92
CA ASP A 59 5.46 -1.94 -7.45
C ASP A 59 6.44 -2.44 -6.38
N PRO A 60 6.31 -3.69 -5.91
CA PRO A 60 7.22 -4.25 -4.92
C PRO A 60 8.52 -4.79 -5.51
N GLY A 61 8.63 -4.86 -6.85
CA GLY A 61 9.82 -5.35 -7.55
C GLY A 61 9.55 -6.16 -8.84
N ASN A 62 8.41 -6.04 -9.50
CA ASN A 62 8.19 -6.73 -10.78
C ASN A 62 9.20 -6.27 -11.84
N ASN A 63 9.59 -4.99 -11.79
CA ASN A 63 10.58 -4.43 -12.69
C ASN A 63 11.96 -5.13 -12.62
N ASN A 64 12.27 -5.85 -11.53
CA ASN A 64 13.52 -6.59 -11.40
C ASN A 64 13.64 -7.75 -12.40
N PHE A 65 12.51 -8.21 -12.93
CA PHE A 65 12.41 -9.41 -13.75
C PHE A 65 12.16 -9.09 -15.24
N ILE A 66 12.28 -7.82 -15.62
CA ILE A 66 12.16 -7.37 -17.01
C ILE A 66 13.35 -6.45 -17.39
N PRO A 67 13.75 -6.38 -18.67
CA PRO A 67 14.81 -5.46 -19.11
C PRO A 67 14.37 -3.99 -19.06
N THR A 68 14.69 -3.28 -17.98
CA THR A 68 14.40 -1.85 -17.83
C THR A 68 15.40 -1.14 -16.91
N ALA A 69 15.51 0.18 -17.04
CA ALA A 69 16.27 1.03 -16.11
C ALA A 69 15.41 1.50 -14.91
N PHE A 70 14.10 1.24 -14.91
CA PHE A 70 13.18 1.68 -13.86
C PHE A 70 13.25 0.70 -12.69
N LEU A 71 14.37 0.74 -11.96
CA LEU A 71 14.71 -0.17 -10.87
C LEU A 71 14.93 0.59 -9.55
N ALA A 72 14.56 -0.06 -8.45
CA ALA A 72 14.81 0.37 -7.07
C ALA A 72 15.24 -0.82 -6.19
N ASN A 73 15.89 -1.82 -6.78
CA ASN A 73 16.40 -3.03 -6.11
C ASN A 73 17.83 -2.86 -5.58
N HIS A 74 18.21 -1.63 -5.24
CA HIS A 74 19.52 -1.27 -4.71
C HIS A 74 19.40 -0.27 -3.56
N VAL A 75 20.44 -0.19 -2.75
CA VAL A 75 20.58 0.86 -1.71
C VAL A 75 20.50 2.24 -2.38
N PRO A 76 19.83 3.24 -1.77
CA PRO A 76 19.28 3.24 -0.40
C PRO A 76 17.83 2.78 -0.25
N TYR A 77 17.17 2.33 -1.32
CA TYR A 77 15.78 1.87 -1.25
C TYR A 77 15.62 0.70 -0.27
N GLY A 78 14.44 0.61 0.36
CA GLY A 78 14.13 -0.47 1.31
C GLY A 78 14.97 -0.49 2.60
N ARG A 79 15.77 0.55 2.91
CA ARG A 79 16.60 0.60 4.13
C ARG A 79 15.83 0.46 5.45
N ASP A 80 14.55 0.85 5.44
CA ASP A 80 13.63 0.84 6.59
C ASP A 80 12.65 -0.35 6.55
N LEU A 81 12.75 -1.23 5.52
CA LEU A 81 12.04 -2.51 5.53
C LEU A 81 12.53 -3.39 6.71
N PRO A 82 11.70 -4.32 7.21
CA PRO A 82 12.07 -5.19 8.33
C PRO A 82 13.38 -5.97 8.12
N ASN A 83 13.63 -6.43 6.89
CA ASN A 83 14.86 -7.14 6.51
C ASN A 83 15.94 -6.21 5.95
N ARG A 84 15.65 -4.92 5.74
CA ARG A 84 16.52 -3.90 5.13
C ARG A 84 17.07 -4.29 3.76
N VAL A 85 16.31 -5.10 3.01
CA VAL A 85 16.69 -5.53 1.67
C VAL A 85 15.92 -4.71 0.63
N PRO A 86 16.59 -4.06 -0.32
CA PRO A 86 15.91 -3.37 -1.42
C PRO A 86 15.21 -4.40 -2.32
N THR A 87 13.88 -4.37 -2.35
CA THR A 87 13.11 -5.33 -3.17
C THR A 87 12.76 -4.80 -4.55
N GLY A 88 12.96 -3.51 -4.83
CA GLY A 88 12.39 -2.84 -6.00
C GLY A 88 11.27 -1.84 -5.66
N ARG A 89 10.94 -1.68 -4.37
CA ARG A 89 10.04 -0.63 -3.88
C ARG A 89 10.68 0.73 -4.02
N PHE A 90 10.00 1.67 -4.66
CA PHE A 90 10.45 3.05 -4.82
C PHE A 90 10.23 3.89 -3.56
N THR A 91 10.64 3.39 -2.40
CA THR A 91 10.58 4.11 -1.11
C THR A 91 11.64 3.58 -0.15
N ASN A 92 11.79 4.21 1.01
CA ASN A 92 12.68 3.73 2.07
C ASN A 92 12.21 2.44 2.74
N GLY A 93 10.90 2.14 2.71
CA GLY A 93 10.31 1.05 3.48
C GLY A 93 9.08 0.44 2.82
N ARG A 94 7.97 0.35 3.57
CA ARG A 94 6.66 -0.12 3.07
C ARG A 94 5.95 0.92 2.22
N MET A 95 5.27 0.46 1.16
CA MET A 95 4.38 1.29 0.34
C MET A 95 2.96 1.31 0.89
N GLY A 96 2.11 2.19 0.36
CA GLY A 96 0.69 2.24 0.75
C GLY A 96 -0.05 0.90 0.59
N SER A 97 0.27 0.11 -0.44
CA SER A 97 -0.31 -1.22 -0.66
C SER A 97 0.09 -2.24 0.42
N ASP A 98 1.33 -2.18 0.91
CA ASP A 98 1.81 -3.03 2.01
C ASP A 98 1.10 -2.67 3.31
N LEU A 99 1.00 -1.37 3.62
CA LEU A 99 0.32 -0.88 4.82
C LEU A 99 -1.17 -1.23 4.80
N LEU A 100 -1.82 -1.12 3.64
CA LEU A 100 -3.20 -1.56 3.45
C LEU A 100 -3.34 -3.07 3.71
N ALA A 101 -2.49 -3.90 3.10
CA ALA A 101 -2.53 -5.35 3.28
C ALA A 101 -2.30 -5.77 4.74
N SER A 102 -1.35 -5.12 5.44
CA SER A 102 -1.05 -5.37 6.85
C SER A 102 -2.22 -4.95 7.74
N SER A 103 -2.79 -3.77 7.50
CA SER A 103 -3.95 -3.28 8.27
C SER A 103 -5.19 -4.18 8.14
N LEU A 104 -5.34 -4.87 7.02
CA LEU A 104 -6.40 -5.83 6.77
C LEU A 104 -6.09 -7.24 7.31
N GLY A 105 -4.91 -7.46 7.89
CA GLY A 105 -4.47 -8.76 8.40
C GLY A 105 -4.15 -9.78 7.31
N ILE A 106 -3.89 -9.35 6.08
CA ILE A 106 -3.64 -10.25 4.93
C ILE A 106 -2.17 -10.66 4.90
N LYS A 107 -1.25 -9.68 4.91
CA LYS A 107 0.20 -9.88 4.91
C LYS A 107 0.94 -8.57 5.17
N GLU A 108 2.18 -8.67 5.64
CA GLU A 108 3.03 -7.50 5.92
C GLU A 108 3.60 -6.82 4.66
N LEU A 109 3.98 -7.62 3.66
CA LEU A 109 4.55 -7.14 2.39
C LEU A 109 3.89 -7.86 1.23
N VAL A 110 3.42 -7.12 0.24
CA VAL A 110 2.87 -7.69 -1.00
C VAL A 110 4.02 -8.05 -1.94
N PRO A 111 4.18 -9.31 -2.37
CA PRO A 111 5.28 -9.70 -3.25
C PRO A 111 4.98 -9.40 -4.74
N PRO A 112 6.02 -9.24 -5.58
CA PRO A 112 5.85 -9.13 -7.03
C PRO A 112 5.45 -10.47 -7.65
N TYR A 113 4.49 -10.46 -8.57
CA TYR A 113 4.03 -11.66 -9.28
C TYR A 113 5.15 -12.32 -10.11
N LEU A 114 6.05 -11.53 -10.67
CA LEU A 114 7.14 -12.01 -11.53
C LEU A 114 8.31 -12.65 -10.78
N ASP A 115 8.30 -12.65 -9.44
CA ASP A 115 9.36 -13.31 -8.69
C ASP A 115 9.33 -14.83 -8.93
N PRO A 116 10.40 -15.43 -9.48
CA PRO A 116 10.45 -16.88 -9.67
C PRO A 116 10.48 -17.65 -8.33
N ALA A 117 10.84 -17.00 -7.23
CA ALA A 117 10.81 -17.57 -5.88
C ALA A 117 9.44 -17.47 -5.20
N LEU A 118 8.43 -16.88 -5.86
CA LEU A 118 7.08 -16.68 -5.32
C LEU A 118 6.46 -18.01 -4.89
N SER A 119 6.13 -18.11 -3.61
CA SER A 119 5.62 -19.34 -3.01
C SER A 119 4.12 -19.55 -3.26
N ASN A 120 3.66 -20.80 -3.12
CA ASN A 120 2.23 -21.13 -3.21
C ASN A 120 1.40 -20.44 -2.12
N GLU A 121 1.98 -20.16 -0.95
CA GLU A 121 1.28 -19.46 0.14
C GLU A 121 1.12 -17.96 -0.17
N GLU A 122 2.13 -17.36 -0.79
CA GLU A 122 2.02 -15.98 -1.25
C GLU A 122 0.98 -15.82 -2.35
N LEU A 123 0.85 -16.81 -3.25
CA LEU A 123 -0.23 -16.84 -4.22
C LEU A 123 -1.59 -16.79 -3.50
N ARG A 124 -1.84 -17.65 -2.50
CA ARG A 124 -3.14 -17.72 -1.80
C ARG A 124 -3.62 -16.37 -1.22
N THR A 125 -2.68 -15.56 -0.74
CA THR A 125 -2.95 -14.29 -0.05
C THR A 125 -2.77 -13.07 -0.96
N GLY A 126 -2.37 -13.28 -2.22
CA GLY A 126 -2.34 -12.28 -3.28
C GLY A 126 -1.00 -11.57 -3.50
N VAL A 127 -0.88 -10.89 -4.65
CA VAL A 127 0.39 -10.40 -5.21
C VAL A 127 0.20 -9.05 -5.91
N SER A 128 1.30 -8.39 -6.26
CA SER A 128 1.28 -7.19 -7.10
C SER A 128 1.68 -7.51 -8.54
N PHE A 129 0.94 -6.94 -9.48
CA PHE A 129 1.20 -6.91 -10.93
C PHE A 129 1.70 -5.53 -11.39
N ALA A 130 1.82 -4.58 -10.45
CA ALA A 130 2.27 -3.22 -10.74
C ALA A 130 3.70 -3.20 -11.29
N SER A 131 4.01 -2.18 -12.08
CA SER A 131 5.32 -2.03 -12.72
C SER A 131 5.73 -0.56 -12.71
N ALA A 132 6.90 -0.26 -12.14
CA ALA A 132 7.39 1.11 -12.06
C ALA A 132 7.49 1.78 -13.44
N GLY A 133 6.95 3.00 -13.54
CA GLY A 133 6.83 3.74 -14.80
C GLY A 133 5.60 3.38 -15.66
N SER A 134 4.76 2.44 -15.21
CA SER A 134 3.52 2.10 -15.92
C SER A 134 2.54 3.27 -16.00
N GLY A 135 1.67 3.22 -17.01
CA GLY A 135 0.56 4.15 -17.22
C GLY A 135 -0.65 3.43 -17.83
N LEU A 136 -1.77 4.15 -17.87
CA LEU A 136 -3.01 3.75 -18.56
C LEU A 136 -2.90 3.87 -20.08
N ASP A 137 -2.07 4.80 -20.55
CA ASP A 137 -1.69 4.98 -21.95
C ASP A 137 -0.43 4.18 -22.24
N ASP A 138 -0.47 3.24 -23.18
CA ASP A 138 0.70 2.43 -23.55
C ASP A 138 1.88 3.31 -24.01
N LEU A 139 1.61 4.53 -24.52
CA LEU A 139 2.62 5.52 -24.86
C LEU A 139 3.55 5.85 -23.67
N THR A 140 3.02 5.84 -22.44
CA THR A 140 3.78 6.10 -21.20
C THR A 140 4.95 5.13 -21.05
N THR A 141 4.80 3.91 -21.55
CA THR A 141 5.79 2.83 -21.42
C THR A 141 6.67 2.64 -22.66
N ALA A 142 6.39 3.37 -23.75
CA ALA A 142 6.99 3.14 -25.06
C ALA A 142 8.52 3.26 -25.06
N VAL A 143 9.07 4.15 -24.23
CA VAL A 143 10.53 4.36 -24.10
C VAL A 143 11.16 3.46 -23.04
N SER A 144 10.47 3.22 -21.93
CA SER A 144 11.02 2.53 -20.76
C SER A 144 10.93 1.01 -20.84
N GLY A 145 10.05 0.47 -21.71
CA GLY A 145 9.85 -0.97 -21.89
C GLY A 145 9.24 -1.69 -20.67
N VAL A 146 8.70 -0.93 -19.72
CA VAL A 146 8.06 -1.44 -18.51
C VAL A 146 6.67 -2.03 -18.84
N ILE A 147 6.04 -2.71 -17.89
CA ILE A 147 4.75 -3.39 -18.14
C ILE A 147 3.62 -2.35 -18.09
N PRO A 148 2.95 -2.01 -19.21
CA PRO A 148 1.84 -1.07 -19.18
C PRO A 148 0.62 -1.67 -18.48
N MET A 149 -0.30 -0.81 -18.02
CA MET A 149 -1.52 -1.25 -17.34
C MET A 149 -2.34 -2.22 -18.20
N SER A 150 -2.32 -2.07 -19.53
CA SER A 150 -2.98 -2.97 -20.48
C SER A 150 -2.50 -4.43 -20.41
N LYS A 151 -1.31 -4.69 -19.84
CA LYS A 151 -0.74 -6.04 -19.69
C LYS A 151 -0.91 -6.63 -18.29
N GLN A 152 -1.24 -5.83 -17.28
CA GLN A 152 -1.34 -6.30 -15.91
C GLN A 152 -2.58 -7.20 -15.66
N PRO A 153 -3.79 -6.90 -16.18
CA PRO A 153 -4.93 -7.84 -16.10
C PRO A 153 -4.70 -9.19 -16.82
N PRO A 154 -4.08 -9.24 -18.02
CA PRO A 154 -3.63 -10.50 -18.60
C PRO A 154 -2.67 -11.31 -17.70
N MET A 155 -1.72 -10.66 -17.02
CA MET A 155 -0.87 -11.34 -16.04
C MET A 155 -1.69 -11.90 -14.86
N PHE A 156 -2.77 -11.21 -14.45
CA PHE A 156 -3.70 -11.72 -13.45
C PHE A 156 -4.46 -12.98 -13.93
N GLN A 157 -4.78 -13.09 -15.23
CA GLN A 157 -5.37 -14.30 -15.79
C GLN A 157 -4.41 -15.51 -15.67
N GLU A 158 -3.11 -15.31 -15.93
CA GLU A 158 -2.09 -16.34 -15.73
C GLU A 158 -1.95 -16.71 -14.25
N TYR A 159 -1.94 -15.71 -13.38
CA TYR A 159 -1.97 -15.90 -11.93
C TYR A 159 -3.19 -16.74 -11.50
N LYS A 160 -4.40 -16.45 -12.01
CA LYS A 160 -5.61 -17.22 -11.70
C LYS A 160 -5.43 -18.69 -12.07
N ALA A 161 -4.86 -18.98 -13.24
CA ALA A 161 -4.57 -20.35 -13.66
C ALA A 161 -3.56 -21.05 -12.74
N ARG A 162 -2.54 -20.32 -12.24
CA ARG A 162 -1.60 -20.83 -11.23
C ARG A 162 -2.31 -21.10 -9.90
N LEU A 163 -3.14 -20.17 -9.42
CA LEU A 163 -3.88 -20.31 -8.17
C LEU A 163 -4.81 -21.54 -8.21
N ILE A 164 -5.54 -21.75 -9.31
CA ILE A 164 -6.40 -22.93 -9.50
C ILE A 164 -5.61 -24.23 -9.32
N LYS A 165 -4.37 -24.31 -9.82
CA LYS A 165 -3.51 -25.50 -9.63
C LYS A 165 -3.09 -25.69 -8.16
N VAL A 166 -3.02 -24.62 -7.37
CA VAL A 166 -2.56 -24.64 -5.97
C VAL A 166 -3.69 -24.94 -4.98
N VAL A 167 -4.90 -24.43 -5.23
CA VAL A 167 -6.03 -24.53 -4.28
C VAL A 167 -7.28 -25.22 -4.82
N GLY A 168 -7.32 -25.52 -6.13
CA GLY A 168 -8.51 -26.00 -6.82
C GLY A 168 -9.41 -24.84 -7.30
N GLU A 169 -10.26 -25.13 -8.28
CA GLU A 169 -11.06 -24.11 -8.97
C GLU A 169 -12.06 -23.39 -8.06
N THR A 170 -12.81 -24.15 -7.26
CA THR A 170 -13.81 -23.58 -6.34
C THR A 170 -13.18 -22.61 -5.35
N GLU A 171 -12.07 -23.00 -4.74
CA GLU A 171 -11.38 -22.16 -3.76
C GLU A 171 -10.69 -20.96 -4.41
N ALA A 172 -10.10 -21.13 -5.60
CA ALA A 172 -9.49 -20.02 -6.33
C ALA A 172 -10.54 -18.95 -6.69
N ASN A 173 -11.73 -19.37 -7.15
CA ASN A 173 -12.83 -18.47 -7.45
C ASN A 173 -13.37 -17.80 -6.17
N ARG A 174 -13.40 -18.50 -5.03
CA ARG A 174 -13.76 -17.92 -3.73
C ARG A 174 -12.76 -16.84 -3.30
N ILE A 175 -11.46 -17.15 -3.35
CA ILE A 175 -10.38 -16.20 -3.00
C ILE A 175 -10.50 -14.96 -3.89
N ILE A 176 -10.56 -15.14 -5.22
CA ILE A 176 -10.63 -14.02 -6.18
C ILE A 176 -11.90 -13.19 -6.01
N GLY A 177 -13.06 -13.85 -5.88
CA GLY A 177 -14.35 -13.19 -5.71
C GLY A 177 -14.49 -12.44 -4.39
N SER A 178 -13.68 -12.77 -3.38
CA SER A 178 -13.65 -12.10 -2.08
C SER A 178 -12.40 -11.25 -1.86
N ALA A 179 -11.47 -11.15 -2.81
CA ALA A 179 -10.24 -10.38 -2.66
C ALA A 179 -10.46 -8.88 -2.84
N LEU A 180 -9.59 -8.08 -2.22
CA LEU A 180 -9.48 -6.66 -2.49
C LEU A 180 -8.56 -6.41 -3.69
N VAL A 181 -9.04 -5.72 -4.71
CA VAL A 181 -8.24 -5.22 -5.81
C VAL A 181 -7.88 -3.76 -5.54
N PHE A 182 -6.60 -3.42 -5.58
CA PHE A 182 -6.09 -2.06 -5.39
C PHE A 182 -5.37 -1.58 -6.65
N ILE A 183 -5.87 -0.51 -7.28
CA ILE A 183 -5.32 0.00 -8.55
C ILE A 183 -4.83 1.43 -8.38
N SER A 184 -3.51 1.64 -8.35
CA SER A 184 -2.88 2.97 -8.21
C SER A 184 -2.11 3.32 -9.49
N ILE A 185 -2.70 4.15 -10.34
CA ILE A 185 -2.18 4.44 -11.68
C ILE A 185 -2.65 5.80 -12.18
N GLY A 186 -1.91 6.40 -13.13
CA GLY A 186 -2.33 7.60 -13.87
C GLY A 186 -1.40 8.80 -13.74
N THR A 187 -0.58 8.86 -12.68
CA THR A 187 0.35 9.97 -12.46
C THR A 187 1.37 10.07 -13.60
N ASN A 188 1.93 8.94 -14.02
CA ASN A 188 2.91 8.89 -15.11
C ASN A 188 2.33 9.37 -16.44
N ASP A 189 1.06 9.05 -16.74
CA ASP A 189 0.43 9.47 -18.00
C ASP A 189 0.34 10.99 -18.09
N ILE A 190 -0.13 11.66 -17.02
CA ILE A 190 -0.23 13.11 -16.98
C ILE A 190 1.17 13.75 -16.95
N VAL A 191 2.07 13.25 -16.10
CA VAL A 191 3.41 13.83 -15.96
C VAL A 191 4.25 13.63 -17.23
N PHE A 192 4.42 12.40 -17.72
CA PHE A 192 5.29 12.11 -18.85
C PHE A 192 4.68 12.54 -20.17
N ASN A 193 3.44 12.15 -20.47
CA ASN A 193 2.89 12.34 -21.82
C ASN A 193 2.29 13.73 -22.03
N TYR A 194 1.76 14.34 -20.96
CA TYR A 194 1.14 15.66 -21.04
C TYR A 194 2.09 16.77 -20.62
N TYR A 195 2.83 16.64 -19.53
CA TYR A 195 3.64 17.74 -18.99
C TYR A 195 5.09 17.79 -19.46
N LEU A 196 5.76 16.64 -19.63
CA LEU A 196 7.17 16.60 -20.00
C LEU A 196 7.41 16.38 -21.50
N SER A 197 6.75 15.41 -22.14
CA SER A 197 6.99 15.08 -23.56
C SER A 197 6.15 15.90 -24.53
N PHE A 198 5.06 16.52 -24.06
CA PHE A 198 4.08 17.28 -24.84
C PHE A 198 3.36 16.50 -25.96
N GLN A 199 3.66 15.22 -26.18
CA GLN A 199 3.13 14.44 -27.29
C GLN A 199 1.60 14.42 -27.29
N ARG A 200 0.98 14.16 -26.12
CA ARG A 200 -0.48 14.11 -26.00
C ARG A 200 -1.16 15.47 -26.04
N ARG A 201 -0.42 16.59 -25.95
CA ARG A 201 -1.00 17.93 -26.13
C ARG A 201 -1.33 18.24 -27.58
N VAL A 202 -0.70 17.55 -28.52
CA VAL A 202 -0.99 17.72 -29.96
C VAL A 202 -2.32 17.07 -30.31
N GLU A 203 -2.69 15.99 -29.62
CA GLU A 203 -3.91 15.22 -29.88
C GLU A 203 -5.07 15.61 -28.97
N PHE A 204 -4.78 16.03 -27.73
CA PHE A 204 -5.80 16.27 -26.70
C PHE A 204 -5.57 17.58 -25.94
N ASN A 205 -6.67 18.25 -25.58
CA ASN A 205 -6.64 19.09 -24.39
C ASN A 205 -6.62 18.20 -23.13
N ILE A 206 -6.29 18.77 -21.96
CA ILE A 206 -6.09 17.96 -20.74
C ILE A 206 -7.36 17.18 -20.38
N SER A 207 -8.52 17.81 -20.46
CA SER A 207 -9.80 17.15 -20.16
C SER A 207 -10.02 15.91 -21.03
N GLY A 208 -9.84 16.03 -22.36
CA GLY A 208 -10.01 14.93 -23.30
C GLY A 208 -8.98 13.82 -23.10
N TYR A 209 -7.74 14.17 -22.72
CA TYR A 209 -6.75 13.15 -22.38
C TYR A 209 -7.13 12.38 -21.11
N GLN A 210 -7.63 13.08 -20.08
CA GLN A 210 -8.15 12.42 -18.89
C GLN A 210 -9.33 11.50 -19.22
N ASP A 211 -10.25 11.89 -20.12
CA ASP A 211 -11.36 11.02 -20.56
C ASP A 211 -10.86 9.77 -21.31
N PHE A 212 -9.75 9.88 -22.04
CA PHE A 212 -9.07 8.72 -22.62
C PHE A 212 -8.52 7.79 -21.54
N LEU A 213 -7.76 8.31 -20.57
CA LEU A 213 -7.21 7.50 -19.46
C LEU A 213 -8.31 6.81 -18.64
N GLN A 214 -9.40 7.52 -18.34
CA GLN A 214 -10.55 6.99 -17.62
C GLN A 214 -11.21 5.80 -18.34
N ARG A 215 -11.25 5.81 -19.68
CA ARG A 215 -11.71 4.66 -20.48
C ARG A 215 -10.77 3.46 -20.36
N GLN A 216 -9.45 3.69 -20.44
CA GLN A 216 -8.45 2.62 -20.25
C GLN A 216 -8.56 1.97 -18.87
N LEU A 217 -8.83 2.77 -17.83
CA LEU A 217 -9.04 2.28 -16.47
C LEU A 217 -10.33 1.45 -16.37
N HIS A 218 -11.42 1.94 -16.97
CA HIS A 218 -12.69 1.20 -17.05
C HIS A 218 -12.51 -0.18 -17.71
N ASP A 219 -11.79 -0.23 -18.83
CA ASP A 219 -11.56 -1.47 -19.57
C ASP A 219 -10.74 -2.45 -18.73
N SER A 220 -9.71 -1.96 -18.04
CA SER A 220 -8.89 -2.77 -17.11
C SER A 220 -9.73 -3.34 -15.96
N ILE A 221 -10.62 -2.54 -15.37
CA ILE A 221 -11.54 -2.99 -14.29
C ILE A 221 -12.50 -4.05 -14.83
N THR A 222 -13.04 -3.86 -16.04
CA THR A 222 -13.97 -4.80 -16.68
C THR A 222 -13.32 -6.17 -16.88
N VAL A 223 -12.08 -6.20 -17.39
CA VAL A 223 -11.32 -7.46 -17.54
C VAL A 223 -11.11 -8.15 -16.19
N LEU A 224 -10.70 -7.41 -15.14
CA LEU A 224 -10.51 -7.98 -13.81
C LEU A 224 -11.82 -8.49 -13.20
N TYR A 225 -12.93 -7.80 -13.45
CA TYR A 225 -14.26 -8.24 -13.04
C TYR A 225 -14.68 -9.53 -13.74
N ASP A 226 -14.44 -9.65 -15.05
CA ASP A 226 -14.71 -10.87 -15.82
C ASP A 226 -13.86 -12.04 -15.35
N LEU A 227 -12.66 -11.76 -14.84
CA LEU A 227 -11.80 -12.76 -14.20
C LEU A 227 -12.24 -13.15 -12.77
N GLY A 228 -13.25 -12.47 -12.22
CA GLY A 228 -13.93 -12.83 -10.98
C GLY A 228 -13.78 -11.83 -9.85
N CYS A 229 -13.00 -10.75 -10.01
CA CYS A 229 -12.81 -9.75 -8.96
C CYS A 229 -14.10 -8.98 -8.69
N ARG A 230 -14.37 -8.65 -7.42
CA ARG A 230 -15.60 -7.95 -7.02
C ARG A 230 -15.37 -6.67 -6.23
N TYR A 231 -14.29 -6.57 -5.45
CA TYR A 231 -14.04 -5.41 -4.60
C TYR A 231 -12.85 -4.62 -5.12
N PHE A 232 -13.06 -3.37 -5.49
CA PHE A 232 -12.04 -2.50 -6.06
C PHE A 232 -11.88 -1.23 -5.23
N LEU A 233 -10.64 -0.91 -4.89
CA LEU A 233 -10.24 0.33 -4.24
C LEU A 233 -9.37 1.14 -5.21
N LEU A 234 -9.83 2.34 -5.54
CA LEU A 234 -9.29 3.17 -6.61
C LEU A 234 -8.85 4.52 -6.01
N PRO A 235 -7.57 4.68 -5.64
CA PRO A 235 -7.04 5.98 -5.28
C PRO A 235 -7.09 6.95 -6.46
N GLY A 236 -7.44 8.20 -6.17
CA GLY A 236 -7.21 9.31 -7.09
C GLY A 236 -5.72 9.67 -7.19
N LEU A 237 -5.39 10.62 -8.04
CA LEU A 237 -4.06 11.21 -8.11
C LEU A 237 -3.77 12.05 -6.88
N GLY A 238 -2.51 12.06 -6.45
CA GLY A 238 -1.98 13.04 -5.50
C GLY A 238 -1.78 14.42 -6.14
N PRO A 239 -1.31 15.42 -5.37
CA PRO A 239 -0.98 16.75 -5.88
C PRO A 239 0.30 16.70 -6.73
N ILE A 240 0.17 16.31 -7.99
CA ILE A 240 1.31 16.09 -8.91
C ILE A 240 2.18 17.35 -9.13
N GLY A 241 1.59 18.54 -9.04
CA GLY A 241 2.31 19.81 -9.14
C GLY A 241 3.18 20.12 -7.93
N CYS A 242 3.08 19.31 -6.86
CA CYS A 242 3.95 19.38 -5.69
C CYS A 242 5.11 18.37 -5.74
N LEU A 243 5.23 17.55 -6.80
CA LEU A 243 6.34 16.62 -6.92
C LEU A 243 7.66 17.39 -7.09
N PRO A 244 8.73 17.07 -6.32
CA PRO A 244 10.02 17.75 -6.46
C PRO A 244 10.54 17.81 -7.89
N ILE A 245 10.42 16.70 -8.66
CA ILE A 245 10.84 16.66 -10.06
C ILE A 245 10.04 17.62 -10.96
N GLN A 246 8.74 17.78 -10.74
CA GLN A 246 7.90 18.65 -11.58
C GLN A 246 8.25 20.12 -11.34
N ILE A 247 8.40 20.50 -10.07
CA ILE A 247 8.84 21.84 -9.70
C ILE A 247 10.24 22.09 -10.28
N PHE A 248 11.17 21.14 -10.09
CA PHE A 248 12.53 21.27 -10.59
C PHE A 248 12.61 21.46 -12.11
N ALA A 249 11.87 20.66 -12.88
CA ALA A 249 11.84 20.74 -14.33
C ALA A 249 11.31 22.09 -14.87
N LYS A 250 10.47 22.80 -14.10
CA LYS A 250 9.80 24.04 -14.57
C LYS A 250 10.35 25.33 -14.00
N VAL A 251 10.77 25.32 -12.74
CA VAL A 251 11.18 26.53 -12.01
C VAL A 251 12.57 26.42 -11.38
N GLY A 252 13.26 25.29 -11.53
CA GLY A 252 14.54 25.04 -10.87
C GLY A 252 14.34 24.67 -9.39
N ILE A 253 15.23 25.12 -8.49
CA ILE A 253 15.22 24.65 -7.10
C ILE A 253 13.85 24.94 -6.43
N PRO A 254 13.14 23.90 -5.94
CA PRO A 254 11.85 24.05 -5.28
C PRO A 254 11.90 25.00 -4.07
N ASP A 255 11.14 26.10 -4.15
CA ASP A 255 10.97 27.08 -3.06
C ASP A 255 9.82 26.73 -2.11
N GLY A 256 9.21 25.55 -2.28
CA GLY A 256 8.07 25.07 -1.51
C GLY A 256 6.71 25.39 -2.13
N ARG A 257 6.65 26.14 -3.24
CA ARG A 257 5.39 26.37 -3.97
C ARG A 257 5.13 25.27 -4.99
N CYS A 258 3.90 24.78 -4.99
CA CYS A 258 3.44 23.83 -6.00
C CYS A 258 2.99 24.52 -7.29
N LEU A 259 2.99 23.76 -8.38
CA LEU A 259 2.49 24.17 -9.69
C LEU A 259 0.96 24.03 -9.72
N GLU A 260 0.24 25.13 -9.46
CA GLU A 260 -1.21 25.07 -9.23
C GLU A 260 -2.01 24.56 -10.43
N ASN A 261 -1.58 24.85 -11.66
CA ASN A 261 -2.27 24.35 -12.86
C ASN A 261 -2.25 22.82 -12.92
N GLU A 262 -1.15 22.17 -12.54
CA GLU A 262 -1.07 20.70 -12.55
C GLU A 262 -1.87 20.08 -11.41
N ASN A 263 -1.88 20.75 -10.26
CA ASN A 263 -2.71 20.37 -9.13
C ASN A 263 -4.20 20.51 -9.44
N ALA A 264 -4.61 21.54 -10.19
CA ALA A 264 -5.97 21.70 -10.67
C ALA A 264 -6.36 20.56 -11.63
N ASP A 265 -5.46 20.18 -12.53
CA ASP A 265 -5.68 19.05 -13.44
C ASP A 265 -5.77 17.71 -12.69
N ALA A 266 -4.96 17.48 -11.66
CA ALA A 266 -5.07 16.30 -10.80
C ALA A 266 -6.43 16.25 -10.07
N ARG A 267 -6.92 17.38 -9.55
CA ARG A 267 -8.26 17.46 -8.96
C ARG A 267 -9.35 17.19 -9.98
N LEU A 268 -9.22 17.72 -11.20
CA LEU A 268 -10.17 17.45 -12.29
C LEU A 268 -10.23 15.95 -12.64
N TYR A 269 -9.07 15.29 -12.75
CA TYR A 269 -9.01 13.84 -12.96
C TYR A 269 -9.74 13.09 -11.82
N ASN A 270 -9.51 13.49 -10.57
CA ASN A 270 -10.15 12.87 -9.41
C ASN A 270 -11.66 13.07 -9.37
N THR A 271 -12.16 14.24 -9.78
CA THR A 271 -13.61 14.48 -9.94
C THR A 271 -14.19 13.54 -10.99
N LYS A 272 -13.54 13.42 -12.16
CA LYS A 272 -13.98 12.49 -13.22
C LYS A 272 -13.98 11.04 -12.75
N LEU A 273 -12.98 10.62 -11.97
CA LEU A 273 -12.91 9.28 -11.40
C LEU A 273 -14.08 9.01 -10.45
N GLN A 274 -14.38 9.97 -9.56
CA GLN A 274 -15.52 9.86 -8.63
C GLN A 274 -16.87 9.76 -9.35
N GLU A 275 -17.03 10.43 -10.50
CA GLU A 275 -18.23 10.29 -11.33
C GLU A 275 -18.25 8.99 -12.14
N LEU A 276 -17.08 8.50 -12.57
CA LEU A 276 -16.96 7.26 -13.34
C LEU A 276 -17.30 6.04 -12.49
N ILE A 277 -16.76 5.95 -11.27
CA ILE A 277 -16.91 4.81 -10.37
C ILE A 277 -18.36 4.31 -10.21
N PRO A 278 -19.36 5.14 -9.90
CA PRO A 278 -20.75 4.68 -9.78
C PRO A 278 -21.33 4.20 -11.11
N ARG A 279 -20.89 4.76 -12.25
CA ARG A 279 -21.31 4.29 -13.58
C ARG A 279 -20.78 2.90 -13.89
N ILE A 280 -19.50 2.64 -13.58
CA ILE A 280 -18.90 1.29 -13.72
C ILE A 280 -19.58 0.32 -12.77
N GLN A 281 -19.77 0.68 -11.50
CA GLN A 281 -20.38 -0.22 -10.53
C GLN A 281 -21.82 -0.60 -10.94
N ALA A 282 -22.57 0.32 -11.55
CA ALA A 282 -23.91 0.04 -12.07
C ALA A 282 -23.92 -0.95 -13.25
N SER A 283 -22.85 -1.00 -14.06
CA SER A 283 -22.73 -1.95 -15.17
C SER A 283 -22.12 -3.30 -14.77
N LEU A 284 -21.58 -3.43 -13.55
CA LEU A 284 -20.90 -4.63 -13.05
C LEU A 284 -21.62 -5.21 -11.80
N PRO A 285 -22.68 -6.03 -11.97
CA PRO A 285 -23.50 -6.53 -10.87
C PRO A 285 -22.70 -7.27 -9.79
N GLY A 286 -22.99 -6.99 -8.53
CA GLY A 286 -22.32 -7.62 -7.39
C GLY A 286 -20.88 -7.15 -7.16
N SER A 287 -20.41 -6.16 -7.92
CA SER A 287 -19.15 -5.47 -7.62
C SER A 287 -19.34 -4.35 -6.59
N LYS A 288 -18.26 -3.98 -5.93
CA LYS A 288 -18.14 -2.82 -5.07
C LYS A 288 -16.88 -2.06 -5.46
N LEU A 289 -17.05 -0.85 -6.00
CA LEU A 289 -15.96 0.04 -6.36
C LEU A 289 -15.97 1.22 -5.39
N VAL A 290 -14.81 1.55 -4.83
CA VAL A 290 -14.64 2.62 -3.84
C VAL A 290 -13.54 3.55 -4.28
N TYR A 291 -13.85 4.85 -4.30
CA TYR A 291 -12.85 5.90 -4.47
C TYR A 291 -12.07 6.08 -3.16
N ALA A 292 -10.74 6.10 -3.22
CA ALA A 292 -9.88 6.43 -2.09
C ALA A 292 -9.30 7.85 -2.25
N GLY A 293 -9.82 8.80 -1.47
CA GLY A 293 -9.45 10.21 -1.55
C GLY A 293 -8.09 10.51 -0.93
N MET A 294 -7.01 10.25 -1.66
CA MET A 294 -5.64 10.50 -1.17
C MET A 294 -5.14 11.95 -1.39
N TYR A 295 -5.81 12.74 -2.23
CA TYR A 295 -5.38 14.11 -2.54
C TYR A 295 -5.37 15.02 -1.31
N ASP A 296 -6.49 15.08 -0.57
CA ASP A 296 -6.63 15.98 0.58
C ASP A 296 -5.69 15.62 1.73
N PRO A 297 -5.52 14.34 2.12
CA PRO A 297 -4.48 13.94 3.08
C PRO A 297 -3.08 14.39 2.67
N MET A 298 -2.72 14.24 1.40
CA MET A 298 -1.41 14.69 0.90
C MET A 298 -1.26 16.22 0.95
N VAL A 299 -2.30 16.98 0.60
CA VAL A 299 -2.29 18.44 0.70
C VAL A 299 -2.20 18.90 2.16
N ASP A 300 -2.90 18.25 3.09
CA ASP A 300 -2.80 18.57 4.51
C ASP A 300 -1.40 18.27 5.06
N ILE A 301 -0.75 17.20 4.63
CA ILE A 301 0.66 16.91 4.95
C ILE A 301 1.58 18.03 4.46
N LEU A 302 1.42 18.48 3.22
CA LEU A 302 2.28 19.49 2.62
C LEU A 302 2.09 20.88 3.26
N ASN A 303 0.86 21.23 3.63
CA ASN A 303 0.53 22.52 4.23
C ASN A 303 0.75 22.55 5.74
N ASN A 304 0.59 21.42 6.44
CA ASN A 304 0.72 21.30 7.89
C ASN A 304 1.73 20.21 8.30
N PRO A 305 2.99 20.22 7.80
CA PRO A 305 3.91 19.10 7.94
C PRO A 305 4.25 18.76 9.41
N GLN A 306 4.35 19.77 10.26
CA GLN A 306 4.66 19.61 11.69
C GLN A 306 3.58 18.83 12.45
N LYS A 307 2.31 18.87 12.01
CA LYS A 307 1.21 18.07 12.58
C LYS A 307 1.52 16.56 12.50
N TYR A 308 2.32 16.17 11.51
CA TYR A 308 2.64 14.78 11.18
C TYR A 308 4.11 14.43 11.46
N GLY A 309 4.90 15.37 11.99
CA GLY A 309 6.33 15.17 12.27
C GLY A 309 7.25 15.36 11.06
N PHE A 310 6.75 15.89 9.94
CA PHE A 310 7.58 16.21 8.78
C PHE A 310 8.25 17.58 8.94
N LEU A 311 9.50 17.65 8.49
CA LEU A 311 10.31 18.87 8.45
C LEU A 311 10.63 19.31 7.01
N VAL A 312 10.64 18.37 6.06
CA VAL A 312 11.02 18.63 4.67
C VAL A 312 9.92 18.13 3.72
N THR A 313 9.33 19.07 2.98
CA THR A 313 8.19 18.82 2.08
C THR A 313 8.51 19.08 0.61
N ASN A 314 9.61 19.77 0.30
CA ASN A 314 9.90 20.29 -1.04
C ASN A 314 11.02 19.53 -1.78
N ARG A 315 11.58 18.47 -1.19
CA ARG A 315 12.61 17.64 -1.80
C ARG A 315 12.62 16.23 -1.22
N GLY A 316 13.18 15.30 -1.99
CA GLY A 316 13.47 13.93 -1.56
C GLY A 316 14.55 13.86 -0.47
N CYS A 317 14.50 12.79 0.32
CA CYS A 317 15.56 12.39 1.25
C CYS A 317 16.85 11.95 0.53
N CYS A 318 16.73 11.46 -0.71
CA CYS A 318 17.84 10.95 -1.50
C CYS A 318 18.42 11.99 -2.48
N GLY A 319 19.74 12.08 -2.53
CA GLY A 319 20.49 13.01 -3.38
C GLY A 319 20.31 14.46 -2.94
N PHE A 320 20.29 15.37 -3.91
CA PHE A 320 19.81 16.74 -3.67
C PHE A 320 18.30 16.78 -3.47
N GLY A 321 17.59 15.74 -3.92
CA GLY A 321 16.18 15.50 -3.70
C GLY A 321 15.27 16.19 -4.72
N PHE A 322 15.82 16.65 -5.84
CA PHE A 322 15.09 17.42 -6.85
C PHE A 322 14.87 16.64 -8.13
N ALA A 323 15.81 15.76 -8.50
CA ALA A 323 15.69 14.95 -9.71
C ALA A 323 16.01 13.47 -9.48
N GLU A 324 16.73 13.15 -8.40
CA GLU A 324 17.19 11.81 -8.10
C GLU A 324 16.00 10.89 -7.80
N MET A 325 15.86 9.84 -8.60
CA MET A 325 14.91 8.75 -8.45
C MET A 325 15.46 7.51 -9.16
N GLY A 326 15.02 6.32 -8.73
CA GLY A 326 15.50 5.04 -9.23
C GLY A 326 17.04 4.98 -9.28
N PRO A 327 17.66 4.70 -10.44
CA PRO A 327 19.12 4.60 -10.57
C PRO A 327 19.91 5.86 -10.16
N MET A 328 19.31 7.05 -10.22
CA MET A 328 19.98 8.28 -9.79
C MET A 328 20.02 8.43 -8.26
N CYS A 329 19.14 7.74 -7.55
CA CYS A 329 19.18 7.60 -6.10
C CYS A 329 19.91 6.29 -5.75
N ASN A 330 21.23 6.35 -5.58
CA ASN A 330 22.06 5.16 -5.43
C ASN A 330 23.03 5.27 -4.24
N ILE A 331 23.92 4.29 -4.10
CA ILE A 331 24.87 4.20 -2.98
C ILE A 331 25.81 5.42 -2.85
N ALA A 332 26.05 6.16 -3.93
CA ALA A 332 26.87 7.37 -3.92
C ALA A 332 26.07 8.64 -3.58
N SER A 333 24.74 8.56 -3.55
CA SER A 333 23.89 9.70 -3.22
C SER A 333 24.01 10.04 -1.73
N LEU A 334 24.00 11.34 -1.40
CA LEU A 334 23.75 11.77 -0.03
C LEU A 334 22.33 11.38 0.36
N VAL A 335 22.16 10.73 1.51
CA VAL A 335 20.82 10.32 1.98
C VAL A 335 20.56 10.92 3.35
N CYS A 336 19.36 11.44 3.56
CA CYS A 336 18.98 12.00 4.85
C CYS A 336 19.09 10.96 5.98
N GLN A 337 19.45 11.43 7.18
CA GLN A 337 19.60 10.56 8.37
C GLN A 337 18.26 10.00 8.86
N ASN A 338 17.19 10.80 8.80
CA ASN A 338 15.86 10.43 9.28
C ASN A 338 14.82 10.60 8.16
N ALA A 339 14.46 9.50 7.50
CA ALA A 339 13.44 9.50 6.44
C ALA A 339 12.05 9.87 6.96
N SER A 340 11.75 9.63 8.24
CA SER A 340 10.44 9.94 8.83
C SER A 340 10.12 11.44 8.88
N GLN A 341 11.13 12.30 8.72
CA GLN A 341 10.99 13.76 8.67
C GLN A 341 10.80 14.30 7.24
N TYR A 342 10.83 13.45 6.22
CA TYR A 342 10.69 13.83 4.82
C TYR A 342 9.37 13.31 4.27
N VAL A 343 8.67 14.16 3.51
CA VAL A 343 7.46 13.72 2.78
C VAL A 343 7.86 12.80 1.63
N PHE A 344 8.92 13.15 0.91
CA PHE A 344 9.39 12.42 -0.25
C PHE A 344 10.67 11.64 0.06
N TRP A 345 10.70 10.39 -0.37
CA TRP A 345 11.90 9.56 -0.32
C TRP A 345 12.90 9.99 -1.39
N ASP A 346 12.44 10.13 -2.62
CA ASP A 346 13.20 10.59 -3.77
C ASP A 346 12.46 11.76 -4.45
N ALA A 347 12.82 12.14 -5.68
CA ALA A 347 12.19 13.29 -6.35
C ALA A 347 10.71 13.10 -6.76
N VAL A 348 10.14 11.91 -6.54
CA VAL A 348 8.77 11.55 -6.92
C VAL A 348 8.03 10.86 -5.78
N HIS A 349 8.65 9.85 -5.17
CA HIS A 349 7.95 8.88 -4.37
C HIS A 349 7.89 9.27 -2.89
N PRO A 350 6.76 9.07 -2.20
CA PRO A 350 6.65 9.29 -0.77
C PRO A 350 7.55 8.39 0.09
N THR A 351 7.86 8.83 1.30
CA THR A 351 8.45 7.96 2.32
C THR A 351 7.41 7.00 2.92
N GLU A 352 7.85 5.91 3.57
CA GLU A 352 6.94 5.05 4.35
C GLU A 352 6.15 5.86 5.39
N ALA A 353 6.74 6.90 5.98
CA ALA A 353 6.07 7.77 6.95
C ALA A 353 4.88 8.50 6.30
N THR A 354 5.05 9.04 5.10
CA THR A 354 3.95 9.66 4.35
C THR A 354 2.89 8.64 3.95
N TYR A 355 3.28 7.46 3.46
CA TYR A 355 2.34 6.37 3.18
C TYR A 355 1.53 5.98 4.42
N SER A 356 2.15 5.96 5.60
CA SER A 356 1.49 5.63 6.87
C SER A 356 0.43 6.64 7.26
N VAL A 357 0.71 7.94 7.10
CA VAL A 357 -0.26 9.00 7.38
C VAL A 357 -1.45 8.92 6.41
N VAL A 358 -1.17 8.75 5.11
CA VAL A 358 -2.23 8.65 4.08
C VAL A 358 -3.07 7.39 4.30
N ALA A 359 -2.45 6.24 4.55
CA ALA A 359 -3.16 4.99 4.81
C ALA A 359 -4.10 5.11 6.03
N LYS A 360 -3.64 5.77 7.11
CA LYS A 360 -4.48 6.05 8.28
C LYS A 360 -5.67 6.95 7.93
N ALA A 361 -5.44 8.03 7.19
CA ALA A 361 -6.51 8.94 6.77
C ALA A 361 -7.59 8.24 5.92
N LEU A 362 -7.17 7.33 5.02
CA LEU A 362 -8.09 6.53 4.21
C LEU A 362 -8.87 5.51 5.04
N ALA A 363 -8.26 4.91 6.06
CA ALA A 363 -8.96 4.03 6.98
C ALA A 363 -10.04 4.79 7.76
N ASP A 364 -9.73 5.99 8.27
CA ASP A 364 -10.67 6.83 9.01
C ASP A 364 -11.87 7.26 8.13
N GLN A 365 -11.65 7.54 6.84
CA GLN A 365 -12.72 7.84 5.86
C GLN A 365 -13.67 6.65 5.63
N SER A 366 -13.22 5.42 5.84
CA SER A 366 -14.05 4.22 5.65
C SER A 366 -14.99 3.92 6.83
N HIS A 367 -14.82 4.65 7.94
CA HIS A 367 -15.63 4.55 9.17
C HIS A 367 -16.59 5.73 9.38
N ALA A 368 -16.47 6.79 8.58
CA ALA A 368 -17.39 7.92 8.52
C ALA A 368 -18.47 7.69 7.47
#